data_AF-A0A3B8Y2H8-F1
#
_entry.id   AF-A0A3B8Y2H8-F1
#
_cell.length_a   1.000
_cell.length_b   1.000
_cell.length_c   1.000
_cell.angle_alpha   90.00
_cell.angle_beta   90.00
_cell.angle_gamma   90.00
#
_symmetry.space_group_name_H-M   'P 1'
#
loop_
_entity.id
_entity.type
_entity.pdbx_description
1 polymer ?
#
loop_
_entity_poly.entity_id
_entity_poly.type
_entity_poly.pdbx_seq_one_letter_code
_entity_poly.pdbx_strand_id
1 'polypeptide(L)'
;MNLYETDINEWVEQQIKLIKQKQYEQVDWDNIIEEIEDLSKRERDKFLSAIRLVIHHLLKWEYQPEKRSDSWLITIRRERNNITFYLEETPSLKKYWTGIEFKRNYRRAKADAVNETGLSEWDFPENCPYSIEQIQSNWLPN
;
A
#
# COMPACT_ATOMS: atom_id res chain seq x y z
N MET A 1 -15.30 19.78 -20.56
CA MET A 1 -15.24 18.44 -19.94
C MET A 1 -14.79 17.48 -21.01
N ASN A 2 -13.57 16.96 -20.87
CA ASN A 2 -13.02 15.91 -21.72
C ASN A 2 -13.55 14.55 -21.21
N LEU A 3 -13.71 13.56 -22.10
CA LEU A 3 -14.07 12.18 -21.72
C LEU A 3 -13.12 11.63 -20.65
N TYR A 4 -11.84 12.00 -20.68
CA TYR A 4 -10.86 11.70 -19.62
C TYR A 4 -11.35 12.13 -18.22
N GLU A 5 -12.00 13.29 -18.11
CA GLU A 5 -12.45 13.86 -16.84
C GLU A 5 -13.82 13.32 -16.40
N THR A 6 -14.65 12.85 -17.34
CA THR A 6 -16.05 12.51 -17.10
C THR A 6 -16.33 11.02 -17.09
N ASP A 7 -15.60 10.23 -17.88
CA ASP A 7 -15.69 8.77 -17.95
C ASP A 7 -14.34 8.17 -18.39
N ILE A 8 -13.50 7.89 -17.39
CA ILE A 8 -12.17 7.33 -17.61
C ILE A 8 -12.20 5.98 -18.34
N ASN A 9 -13.23 5.16 -18.10
CA ASN A 9 -13.31 3.83 -18.70
C ASN A 9 -13.61 3.94 -20.20
N GLU A 10 -14.59 4.77 -20.57
CA GLU A 10 -14.90 5.03 -21.97
C GLU A 10 -13.70 5.67 -22.69
N TRP A 11 -13.00 6.61 -22.03
CA TRP A 11 -11.77 7.20 -22.57
C TRP A 11 -10.68 6.15 -22.80
N VAL A 12 -10.41 5.25 -21.84
CA VAL A 12 -9.42 4.16 -22.01
C VAL A 12 -9.78 3.26 -23.19
N GLU A 13 -11.05 2.84 -23.29
CA GLU A 13 -11.51 2.01 -24.41
C GLU A 13 -11.31 2.71 -25.76
N GLN A 14 -11.60 4.01 -25.83
CA GLN A 14 -11.37 4.83 -27.02
C GLN A 14 -9.87 4.90 -27.36
N GLN A 15 -9.00 5.19 -26.40
CA GLN A 15 -7.55 5.24 -26.65
C GLN A 15 -7.00 3.90 -27.14
N ILE A 16 -7.42 2.79 -26.52
CA ILE A 16 -7.04 1.43 -26.94
C ILE A 16 -7.50 1.17 -28.39
N LYS A 17 -8.71 1.60 -28.76
CA LYS A 17 -9.22 1.45 -30.12
C LYS A 17 -8.38 2.22 -31.14
N LEU A 18 -8.05 3.49 -30.86
CA LEU A 18 -7.22 4.33 -31.72
C LEU A 18 -5.83 3.70 -31.92
N ILE A 19 -5.19 3.22 -30.85
CA ILE A 19 -3.90 2.55 -30.90
C ILE A 19 -3.98 1.27 -31.75
N LYS A 20 -4.98 0.41 -31.52
CA LYS A 20 -5.17 -0.82 -32.30
C LYS A 20 -5.42 -0.56 -33.79
N GLN A 21 -6.09 0.54 -34.11
CA GLN A 21 -6.35 0.97 -35.49
C GLN A 21 -5.19 1.76 -36.11
N LYS A 22 -4.09 1.96 -35.37
CA LYS A 22 -2.91 2.73 -35.79
C LYS A 22 -3.21 4.20 -36.14
N GLN A 23 -4.24 4.77 -35.51
CA GLN A 23 -4.63 6.18 -35.66
C GLN A 23 -3.87 7.04 -34.63
N TYR A 24 -2.54 7.01 -34.67
CA TYR A 24 -1.68 7.55 -33.60
C TYR A 24 -1.77 9.06 -33.45
N GLU A 25 -2.17 9.78 -34.49
CA GLU A 25 -2.34 11.23 -34.49
C GLU A 25 -3.55 11.68 -33.65
N GLN A 26 -4.47 10.76 -33.36
CA GLN A 26 -5.67 11.02 -32.55
C GLN A 26 -5.52 10.55 -31.09
N VAL A 27 -4.42 9.86 -30.76
CA VAL A 27 -4.17 9.33 -29.43
C VAL A 27 -3.79 10.45 -28.48
N ASP A 28 -4.42 10.45 -27.32
CA ASP A 28 -4.19 11.41 -26.24
C ASP A 28 -2.95 10.99 -25.42
N TRP A 29 -1.76 11.19 -26.01
CA TRP A 29 -0.50 10.70 -25.45
C TRP A 29 -0.16 11.32 -24.10
N ASP A 30 -0.49 12.59 -23.88
CA ASP A 30 -0.19 13.28 -22.62
C ASP A 30 -0.89 12.61 -21.45
N ASN A 31 -2.20 12.38 -21.57
CA ASN A 31 -2.99 11.71 -20.52
C ASN A 31 -2.64 10.21 -20.40
N ILE A 32 -2.25 9.53 -21.48
CA ILE A 32 -1.78 8.13 -21.40
C ILE A 32 -0.47 8.02 -20.62
N ILE A 33 0.49 8.92 -20.89
CA ILE A 33 1.76 8.93 -20.18
C ILE A 33 1.52 9.20 -18.69
N GLU A 34 0.69 10.19 -18.37
CA GLU A 34 0.30 10.48 -16.99
C GLU A 34 -0.30 9.25 -16.30
N GLU A 35 -1.24 8.54 -16.94
CA GLU A 35 -1.84 7.33 -16.36
C GLU A 35 -0.84 6.19 -16.13
N ILE A 36 0.16 6.04 -17.00
CA ILE A 36 1.21 5.02 -16.84
C ILE A 36 2.16 5.39 -15.68
N GLU A 37 2.54 6.67 -15.57
CA GLU A 37 3.35 7.17 -14.46
C GLU A 37 2.62 7.02 -13.13
N ASP A 38 1.33 7.36 -13.11
CA ASP A 38 0.50 7.24 -11.91
C ASP A 38 0.18 5.78 -11.57
N LEU A 39 0.06 4.87 -12.55
CA LEU A 39 -0.12 3.44 -12.27
C LEU A 39 1.00 2.90 -11.39
N SER A 40 2.26 3.19 -11.74
CA SER A 40 3.42 2.75 -10.96
C SER A 40 3.41 3.30 -9.54
N LYS A 41 2.95 4.54 -9.37
CA LYS A 41 2.81 5.21 -8.08
C LYS A 41 1.68 4.61 -7.25
N ARG A 42 0.52 4.36 -7.85
CA ARG A 42 -0.66 3.76 -7.21
C ARG A 42 -0.37 2.36 -6.69
N GLU A 43 0.27 1.50 -7.49
CA GLU A 43 0.62 0.13 -7.07
C GLU A 43 1.62 0.13 -5.91
N ARG A 44 2.63 1.01 -5.95
CA ARG A 44 3.53 1.24 -4.81
C ARG A 44 2.76 1.67 -3.56
N ASP A 45 1.88 2.66 -3.68
CA ASP A 45 1.21 3.26 -2.54
C ASP A 45 0.21 2.28 -1.89
N LYS A 46 -0.50 1.46 -2.68
CA LYS A 46 -1.35 0.35 -2.18
C LYS A 46 -0.53 -0.65 -1.36
N PHE A 47 0.62 -1.08 -1.90
CA PHE A 47 1.51 -2.01 -1.24
C PHE A 47 2.07 -1.48 0.09
N LEU A 48 2.57 -0.25 0.08
CA LEU A 48 3.05 0.42 1.29
C LEU A 48 1.91 0.63 2.30
N SER A 49 0.70 0.96 1.85
CA SER A 49 -0.45 1.11 2.73
C SER A 49 -0.81 -0.20 3.45
N ALA A 50 -0.80 -1.34 2.75
CA ALA A 50 -1.04 -2.64 3.36
C ALA A 50 0.03 -2.96 4.43
N ILE A 51 1.31 -2.74 4.11
CA ILE A 51 2.42 -2.90 5.08
C ILE A 51 2.23 -2.00 6.30
N ARG A 52 1.85 -0.73 6.09
CA ARG A 52 1.64 0.26 7.16
C ARG A 52 0.57 -0.23 8.12
N LEU A 53 -0.55 -0.70 7.59
CA LEU A 53 -1.68 -1.19 8.40
C LEU A 53 -1.34 -2.46 9.17
N VAL A 54 -0.56 -3.38 8.60
CA VAL A 54 -0.06 -4.55 9.32
C VAL A 54 0.82 -4.10 10.49
N ILE A 55 1.86 -3.31 10.23
CA ILE A 55 2.79 -2.82 11.27
C ILE A 55 2.03 -2.06 12.36
N HIS A 56 1.13 -1.15 11.98
CA HIS A 56 0.34 -0.37 12.92
C HIS A 56 -0.46 -1.26 13.89
N HIS A 57 -1.12 -2.29 13.36
CA HIS A 57 -1.87 -3.23 14.19
C HIS A 57 -0.99 -4.18 14.98
N LEU A 58 0.19 -4.59 14.47
CA LEU A 58 1.16 -5.37 15.24
C LEU A 58 1.71 -4.57 16.43
N LEU A 59 2.00 -3.28 16.25
CA LEU A 59 2.38 -2.39 17.34
C LEU A 59 1.27 -2.32 18.39
N LYS A 60 0.01 -2.08 17.97
CA LYS A 60 -1.12 -2.09 18.92
C LYS A 60 -1.27 -3.44 19.64
N TRP A 61 -1.06 -4.54 18.91
CA TRP A 61 -1.16 -5.90 19.45
C TRP A 61 -0.11 -6.17 20.53
N GLU A 62 1.12 -5.71 20.33
CA GLU A 62 2.24 -5.88 21.27
C GLU A 62 2.13 -4.97 22.49
N TYR A 63 1.76 -3.69 22.27
CA TYR A 63 1.81 -2.66 23.31
C TYR A 63 0.50 -2.44 24.07
N GLN A 64 -0.62 -3.03 23.62
CA GLN A 64 -1.90 -3.04 24.34
C GLN A 64 -2.51 -4.45 24.37
N PRO A 65 -1.85 -5.44 25.00
CA PRO A 65 -2.30 -6.84 25.02
C PRO A 65 -3.73 -7.00 25.57
N GLU A 66 -4.14 -6.15 26.49
CA GLU A 66 -5.48 -6.10 27.09
C GLU A 66 -6.58 -5.63 26.13
N LYS A 67 -6.22 -4.99 25.01
CA LYS A 67 -7.15 -4.49 23.98
C LYS A 67 -7.14 -5.30 22.69
N ARG A 68 -6.42 -6.42 22.67
CA ARG A 68 -6.42 -7.35 21.52
C ARG A 68 -7.86 -7.72 21.16
N SER A 69 -8.17 -7.64 19.87
CA SER A 69 -9.52 -7.89 19.37
C SER A 69 -9.50 -8.63 18.04
N ASP A 70 -10.59 -9.33 17.74
CA ASP A 70 -10.77 -9.99 16.45
C ASP A 70 -10.75 -9.00 15.29
N SER A 71 -11.22 -7.76 15.50
CA SER A 71 -11.18 -6.71 14.49
C SER A 71 -9.74 -6.36 14.07
N TRP A 72 -8.82 -6.25 15.04
CA TRP A 72 -7.40 -6.02 14.74
C TRP A 72 -6.79 -7.21 14.01
N LEU A 73 -7.10 -8.43 14.45
CA LEU A 73 -6.60 -9.66 13.82
C LEU A 73 -7.11 -9.82 12.38
N ILE A 74 -8.40 -9.51 12.13
CA ILE A 74 -9.00 -9.52 10.80
C ILE A 74 -8.29 -8.52 9.89
N THR A 75 -8.00 -7.31 10.39
CA THR A 75 -7.28 -6.30 9.60
C THR A 75 -5.87 -6.75 9.27
N ILE A 76 -5.12 -7.31 10.24
CA ILE A 76 -3.78 -7.86 10.01
C ILE A 76 -3.83 -8.94 8.91
N ARG A 77 -4.75 -9.89 9.01
CA ARG A 77 -4.88 -10.99 8.03
C ARG A 77 -5.26 -10.48 6.64
N ARG A 78 -6.22 -9.56 6.56
CA ARG A 78 -6.64 -8.95 5.29
C ARG A 78 -5.47 -8.26 4.60
N GLU A 79 -4.72 -7.44 5.33
CA GLU A 79 -3.62 -6.68 4.73
C GLU A 79 -2.40 -7.56 4.41
N ARG A 80 -2.18 -8.65 5.14
CA ARG A 80 -1.20 -9.68 4.73
C ARG A 80 -1.58 -10.34 3.41
N ASN A 81 -2.85 -10.68 3.23
CA ASN A 81 -3.33 -11.22 1.95
C ASN A 81 -3.17 -10.18 0.82
N ASN A 82 -3.45 -8.90 1.08
CA ASN A 82 -3.23 -7.82 0.12
C ASN A 82 -1.74 -7.71 -0.26
N ILE A 83 -0.82 -7.76 0.71
CA ILE A 83 0.63 -7.77 0.46
C ILE A 83 1.01 -8.91 -0.47
N THR A 84 0.52 -10.13 -0.21
CA THR A 84 0.78 -11.30 -1.06
C THR A 84 0.24 -11.07 -2.47
N PHE A 85 -1.03 -10.67 -2.58
CA PHE A 85 -1.69 -10.39 -3.86
C PHE A 85 -0.94 -9.34 -4.69
N TYR A 86 -0.55 -8.22 -4.09
CA TYR A 86 0.20 -7.18 -4.79
C TYR A 86 1.58 -7.65 -5.26
N LEU A 87 2.24 -8.54 -4.51
CA LEU A 87 3.53 -9.11 -4.90
C LEU A 87 3.42 -10.16 -6.01
N GLU A 88 2.29 -10.86 -6.10
CA GLU A 88 1.98 -11.78 -7.19
C GLU A 88 1.72 -11.01 -8.49
N GLU A 89 0.90 -9.96 -8.43
CA GLU A 89 0.57 -9.11 -9.58
C GLU A 89 1.75 -8.23 -10.03
N THR A 90 2.49 -7.66 -9.07
CA THR A 90 3.62 -6.75 -9.36
C THR A 90 4.87 -7.14 -8.56
N PRO A 91 5.65 -8.14 -9.03
CA PRO A 91 6.84 -8.63 -8.31
C PRO A 91 7.92 -7.57 -8.06
N SER A 92 7.96 -6.52 -8.87
CA SER A 92 8.92 -5.41 -8.72
C SER A 92 8.69 -4.57 -7.46
N LEU A 93 7.53 -4.69 -6.80
CA LEU A 93 7.23 -4.04 -5.52
C LEU A 93 8.12 -4.54 -4.38
N LYS A 94 8.73 -5.73 -4.50
CA LYS A 94 9.68 -6.28 -3.51
C LYS A 94 10.82 -5.31 -3.15
N LYS A 95 11.21 -4.43 -4.07
CA LYS A 95 12.26 -3.43 -3.83
C LYS A 95 11.94 -2.51 -2.64
N TYR A 96 10.65 -2.25 -2.38
CA TYR A 96 10.19 -1.34 -1.33
C TYR A 96 10.20 -1.94 0.08
N TRP A 97 10.60 -3.20 0.24
CA TRP A 97 10.90 -3.77 1.56
C TRP A 97 12.17 -3.18 2.19
N THR A 98 12.99 -2.51 1.39
CA THR A 98 14.27 -1.92 1.82
C THR A 98 14.29 -0.44 1.48
N GLY A 99 15.21 0.31 2.10
CA GLY A 99 15.44 1.72 1.76
C GLY A 99 14.55 2.71 2.52
N ILE A 100 14.43 3.91 1.96
CA ILE A 100 13.84 5.07 2.63
C ILE A 100 12.31 4.99 2.69
N GLU A 101 11.69 4.37 1.69
CA GLU A 101 10.25 4.18 1.57
C GLU A 101 9.72 3.33 2.72
N PHE A 102 10.34 2.18 2.99
CA PHE A 102 9.97 1.33 4.12
C PHE A 102 10.11 2.07 5.45
N LYS A 103 11.23 2.79 5.66
CA LYS A 103 11.45 3.59 6.88
C LYS A 103 10.43 4.69 7.06
N ARG A 104 10.03 5.38 5.98
CA ARG A 104 8.95 6.38 6.01
C ARG A 104 7.60 5.72 6.32
N ASN A 105 7.36 4.54 5.78
CA ASN A 105 6.14 3.80 5.99
C ASN A 105 6.00 3.33 7.45
N TYR A 106 7.09 2.82 8.04
CA TYR A 106 7.15 2.48 9.46
C TYR A 106 6.84 3.70 10.34
N ARG A 107 7.48 4.85 10.09
CA ARG A 107 7.23 6.09 10.84
C ARG A 107 5.75 6.49 10.83
N ARG A 108 5.08 6.32 9.69
CA ARG A 108 3.63 6.56 9.59
C ARG A 108 2.82 5.54 10.41
N ALA A 109 3.13 4.26 10.31
CA ALA A 109 2.47 3.21 11.10
C ALA A 109 2.63 3.41 12.62
N LYS A 110 3.84 3.82 13.06
CA LYS A 110 4.13 4.19 14.44
C LYS A 110 3.31 5.40 14.88
N ALA A 111 3.25 6.46 14.07
CA ALA A 111 2.42 7.64 14.37
C ALA A 111 0.93 7.28 14.50
N ASP A 112 0.41 6.41 13.63
CA ASP A 112 -0.96 5.91 13.74
C ASP A 112 -1.16 5.13 15.05
N ALA A 113 -0.19 4.29 15.43
CA ALA A 113 -0.27 3.53 16.68
C ALA A 113 -0.25 4.46 17.90
N VAL A 114 0.62 5.46 17.92
CA VAL A 114 0.65 6.51 18.97
C VAL A 114 -0.72 7.19 19.08
N ASN A 115 -1.28 7.64 17.97
CA ASN A 115 -2.55 8.37 17.94
C ASN A 115 -3.72 7.52 18.46
N GLU A 116 -3.77 6.22 18.13
CA GLU A 116 -4.88 5.34 18.55
C GLU A 116 -4.70 4.76 19.95
N THR A 117 -3.46 4.48 20.37
CA THR A 117 -3.18 3.86 21.67
C THR A 117 -3.17 4.88 22.80
N GLY A 118 -2.82 6.14 22.51
CA GLY A 118 -2.54 7.19 23.48
C GLY A 118 -1.19 7.04 24.20
N LEU A 119 -0.37 6.07 23.80
CA LEU A 119 0.98 5.86 24.34
C LEU A 119 1.96 6.90 23.79
N SER A 120 3.08 7.08 24.50
CA SER A 120 4.14 7.99 24.06
C SER A 120 4.83 7.46 22.81
N GLU A 121 5.29 8.35 21.94
CA GLU A 121 6.12 7.96 20.80
C GLU A 121 7.39 7.20 21.23
N TRP A 122 7.89 7.50 22.44
CA TRP A 122 9.06 6.87 23.04
C TRP A 122 8.82 5.45 23.54
N ASP A 123 7.56 5.04 23.69
CA ASP A 123 7.21 3.65 24.06
C ASP A 123 7.43 2.70 22.88
N PHE A 124 7.44 3.23 21.65
CA PHE A 124 7.66 2.47 20.43
C PHE A 124 9.10 2.59 19.92
N PRO A 125 9.67 1.53 19.29
CA PRO A 125 11.02 1.57 18.77
C PRO A 125 11.23 2.66 17.71
N GLU A 126 12.48 3.07 17.49
CA GLU A 126 12.81 4.05 16.44
C GLU A 126 12.77 3.43 15.03
N ASN A 127 13.14 2.15 14.93
CA ASN A 127 13.11 1.37 13.69
C ASN A 127 12.09 0.24 13.82
N CYS A 128 11.56 -0.24 12.69
CA CYS A 128 10.61 -1.35 12.68
C CYS A 128 11.16 -2.57 13.43
N PRO A 129 10.50 -3.03 14.51
CA PRO A 129 10.96 -4.20 15.27
C PRO A 129 10.66 -5.52 14.55
N TYR A 130 9.79 -5.49 13.54
CA TYR A 130 9.34 -6.67 12.82
C TYR A 130 10.16 -6.91 11.56
N SER A 131 10.57 -8.16 11.36
CA SER A 131 11.15 -8.62 10.10
C SER A 131 10.11 -8.65 8.98
N ILE A 132 10.57 -8.70 7.73
CA ILE A 132 9.68 -8.86 6.56
C ILE A 132 8.86 -10.16 6.71
N GLU A 133 9.47 -11.24 7.16
CA GLU A 133 8.80 -12.53 7.40
C GLU A 133 7.71 -12.43 8.47
N GLN A 134 7.96 -11.70 9.56
CA GLN A 134 6.95 -11.46 10.61
C GLN A 134 5.78 -10.60 10.10
N ILE A 135 6.05 -9.64 9.22
CA ILE A 135 5.00 -8.82 8.59
C ILE A 135 4.14 -9.68 7.66
N GLN A 136 4.73 -10.64 6.94
CA GLN A 136 4.03 -11.43 5.92
C GLN A 136 3.38 -12.73 6.44
N SER A 137 3.90 -13.33 7.50
CA SER A 137 3.45 -14.63 8.01
C SER A 137 2.25 -14.52 8.96
N ASN A 138 1.76 -15.65 9.49
CA ASN A 138 0.72 -15.66 10.54
C ASN A 138 1.24 -15.32 11.95
N TRP A 139 2.51 -14.92 12.07
CA TRP A 139 3.13 -14.57 13.34
C TRP A 139 2.43 -13.36 14.00
N LEU A 140 2.41 -13.35 15.33
CA LEU A 140 1.94 -12.23 16.16
C LEU A 140 2.90 -12.05 17.35
N PRO A 141 3.12 -10.81 17.81
CA PRO A 141 3.84 -10.52 19.05
C PRO A 141 3.12 -11.15 20.26
N ASN A 142 3.90 -11.60 21.25
CA ASN A 142 3.38 -12.18 22.50
C ASN A 142 2.76 -11.13 23.40
#